data_AF-X1Q920-F1
#
_entry.id   AF-X1Q920-F1
#
_cell.length_a   1.000
_cell.length_b   1.000
_cell.length_c   1.000
_cell.angle_alpha   90.00
_cell.angle_beta   90.00
_cell.angle_gamma   90.00
#
_symmetry.space_group_name_H-M   'P 1'
#
loop_
_entity.id
_entity.type
_entity.pdbx_description
1 polymer ?
#
loop_
_entity_poly.entity_id
_entity_poly.type
_entity_poly.pdbx_seq_one_letter_code
_entity_poly.pdbx_strand_id
1 'polypeptide(L)' 'MLVIGENINASNRSVAEAIVSRDREFLQGLARAQAAAGADFIDVNAGLGHGSRDEEIAAMEWLVEVVQEATDK' A
#
# COMPACT_ATOMS: atom_id res chain seq x y z
N MET A 1 0.37 -0.42 23.05
CA MET A 1 -0.20 -1.46 22.17
C MET A 1 0.24 -1.08 20.77
N LEU A 2 0.78 -2.01 19.99
CA LEU A 2 1.16 -1.73 18.59
C LEU A 2 -0.07 -1.88 17.69
N VAL A 3 -0.29 -0.91 16.81
CA VAL A 3 -1.38 -0.88 15.83
C VAL A 3 -0.81 -0.92 14.42
N ILE A 4 -1.24 -1.89 13.62
CA ILE A 4 -0.84 -2.03 12.20
C ILE A 4 -2.06 -1.66 11.34
N GLY A 5 -1.91 -0.65 10.49
CA GLY A 5 -2.96 -0.26 9.54
C GLY A 5 -3.00 -1.20 8.33
N GLU A 6 -4.14 -1.84 8.09
CA GLU A 6 -4.31 -2.91 7.07
C GLU A 6 -4.91 -2.44 5.73
N ASN A 7 -5.23 -1.15 5.58
CA ASN A 7 -6.07 -0.68 4.46
C ASN A 7 -5.34 -0.59 3.10
N ILE A 8 -4.02 -0.83 3.04
CA ILE A 8 -3.27 -0.91 1.78
C ILE A 8 -3.05 -2.39 1.42
N ASN A 9 -4.15 -3.01 0.98
CA ASN A 9 -4.16 -4.43 0.65
C ASN A 9 -4.85 -4.68 -0.70
N ALA A 10 -4.14 -5.31 -1.64
CA ALA A 10 -4.61 -5.64 -2.99
C ALA A 10 -5.82 -6.60 -3.04
N SER A 11 -6.21 -7.23 -1.92
CA SER A 11 -7.48 -7.96 -1.85
C SER A 11 -8.69 -7.00 -1.88
N ASN A 12 -8.48 -5.73 -1.53
CA ASN A 12 -9.46 -4.67 -1.73
C ASN A 12 -9.40 -4.19 -3.18
N ARG A 13 -10.55 -4.23 -3.88
CA ARG A 13 -10.67 -3.86 -5.29
C ARG A 13 -10.11 -2.48 -5.61
N SER A 14 -10.40 -1.45 -4.82
CA SER A 14 -9.92 -0.09 -5.12
C SER A 14 -8.41 0.04 -4.96
N VAL A 15 -7.83 -0.68 -3.99
CA VAL A 15 -6.38 -0.73 -3.79
C VAL A 15 -5.71 -1.51 -4.91
N ALA A 16 -6.29 -2.65 -5.34
CA ALA A 16 -5.80 -3.42 -6.48
C ALA A 16 -5.78 -2.56 -7.76
N GLU A 17 -6.88 -1.85 -8.03
CA GLU A 17 -6.99 -0.94 -9.17
C GLU A 17 -5.95 0.18 -9.09
N ALA A 18 -5.72 0.77 -7.90
CA ALA A 18 -4.69 1.78 -7.68
C ALA A 18 -3.26 1.26 -7.88
N ILE A 19 -2.97 0.03 -7.48
CA ILE A 19 -1.66 -0.59 -7.71
C ILE A 19 -1.44 -0.82 -9.21
N VAL A 20 -2.44 -1.36 -9.91
CA VAL A 20 -2.37 -1.62 -11.36
C VAL A 20 -2.25 -0.32 -12.16
N SER A 21 -3.00 0.72 -11.80
CA SER A 21 -2.98 2.01 -12.49
C SER A 21 -1.84 2.94 -12.04
N ARG A 22 -1.02 2.51 -11.07
CA ARG A 22 0.04 3.31 -10.42
C ARG A 22 -0.47 4.62 -9.82
N ASP A 23 -1.68 4.60 -9.24
CA ASP A 23 -2.30 5.75 -8.59
C ASP A 23 -1.64 6.05 -7.24
N ARG A 24 -0.55 6.85 -7.29
CA ARG A 24 0.19 7.28 -6.09
C ARG A 24 -0.70 8.10 -5.15
N GLU A 25 -1.51 9.01 -5.67
CA GLU A 25 -2.28 9.93 -4.83
C GLU A 25 -3.26 9.18 -3.92
N PHE A 26 -3.97 8.19 -4.47
CA PHE A 26 -4.88 7.35 -3.71
C PHE A 26 -4.17 6.58 -2.59
N LEU A 27 -3.07 5.90 -2.91
CA LEU A 27 -2.34 5.05 -1.96
C LEU A 27 -1.66 5.89 -0.86
N GLN A 28 -1.05 7.02 -1.23
CA GLN A 28 -0.49 7.95 -0.26
C GLN A 28 -1.56 8.56 0.64
N GLY A 29 -2.77 8.80 0.10
CA GLY A 29 -3.93 9.23 0.88
C GLY A 29 -4.30 8.22 1.97
N LEU A 30 -4.35 6.93 1.63
CA LEU A 30 -4.58 5.85 2.59
C LEU A 30 -3.46 5.77 3.65
N ALA A 31 -2.20 5.86 3.23
CA ALA A 31 -1.06 5.84 4.15
C ALA A 31 -1.13 6.98 5.18
N ARG A 32 -1.35 8.22 4.71
CA ARG A 32 -1.53 9.39 5.58
C ARG A 32 -2.73 9.25 6.51
N ALA A 33 -3.85 8.74 6.01
CA ALA A 33 -5.05 8.54 6.82
C ALA A 33 -4.82 7.53 7.96
N GLN A 34 -4.14 6.42 7.67
CA GLN A 34 -3.80 5.41 8.68
C GLN A 34 -2.80 5.95 9.71
N ALA A 35 -1.77 6.67 9.26
CA ALA A 35 -0.81 7.34 10.15
C ALA A 35 -1.50 8.35 11.07
N ALA A 36 -2.42 9.17 10.54
CA ALA A 36 -3.20 10.14 11.30
C ALA A 36 -4.18 9.47 12.29
N ALA A 37 -4.66 8.26 11.97
CA ALA A 37 -5.51 7.47 12.85
C ALA A 37 -4.74 6.78 14.00
N GLY A 38 -3.40 6.91 14.04
CA GLY A 38 -2.57 6.38 15.12
C GLY A 38 -1.97 5.01 14.84
N ALA A 39 -1.87 4.59 13.58
CA ALA A 39 -1.10 3.40 13.22
C ALA A 39 0.39 3.60 13.60
N ASP A 40 0.97 2.56 14.20
CA ASP A 40 2.40 2.47 14.49
C ASP A 40 3.19 1.95 13.29
N PHE A 41 2.55 1.11 12.46
CA PHE A 41 3.08 0.58 11.20
C PHE A 41 1.97 0.55 10.14
N ILE A 42 2.38 0.61 8.87
CA ILE A 42 1.49 0.42 7.72
C ILE A 42 1.77 -0.95 7.09
N ASP A 43 0.77 -1.83 7.07
CA ASP A 43 0.83 -3.06 6.29
C ASP A 43 0.68 -2.74 4.80
N VAL A 44 1.44 -3.46 3.98
CA VAL A 44 1.38 -3.34 2.52
C VAL A 44 1.27 -4.72 1.90
N ASN A 45 0.23 -4.94 1.11
CA ASN A 45 0.02 -6.16 0.35
C ASN A 45 -0.21 -5.82 -1.12
N ALA A 46 0.78 -6.17 -1.96
CA ALA A 46 0.74 -6.00 -3.41
C ALA A 46 0.24 -7.25 -4.17
N GLY A 47 -0.29 -8.25 -3.47
CA GLY A 47 -0.70 -9.53 -4.04
C GLY A 47 -1.96 -9.40 -4.88
N LEU A 48 -1.79 -9.10 -6.17
CA LEU A 48 -2.89 -9.00 -7.14
C LEU A 48 -3.51 -10.36 -7.51
N GLY A 49 -2.87 -11.48 -7.14
CA GLY A 49 -3.33 -12.83 -7.45
C GLY A 49 -3.17 -13.22 -8.93
N HIS A 50 -2.47 -12.40 -9.71
CA HIS A 50 -2.13 -12.62 -11.10
C HIS A 50 -0.83 -11.89 -11.46
N GLY A 51 -0.22 -12.26 -12.59
CA GLY A 51 1.05 -11.70 -13.04
C GLY A 51 2.21 -12.65 -12.84
N SER A 52 3.38 -12.23 -13.29
CA SER A 52 4.65 -12.92 -13.09
C SER A 52 5.29 -12.54 -11.75
N ARG A 53 6.21 -13.37 -11.26
CA ARG A 53 6.97 -13.11 -10.04
C ARG A 53 7.72 -11.77 -10.09
N ASP A 54 8.26 -11.40 -11.24
CA ASP A 54 9.02 -10.16 -11.40
C ASP A 54 8.10 -8.93 -11.33
N GLU A 55 6.88 -9.04 -11.86
CA GLU A 55 5.85 -8.00 -11.70
C GLU A 55 5.41 -7.85 -10.24
N GLU A 56 5.27 -8.95 -9.49
CA GLU A 56 4.95 -8.90 -8.05
C GLU A 56 6.06 -8.21 -7.24
N ILE A 57 7.33 -8.52 -7.55
CA ILE A 57 8.49 -7.86 -6.90
C ILE A 57 8.48 -6.36 -7.21
N ALA A 58 8.34 -5.99 -8.49
CA ALA A 58 8.31 -4.58 -8.90
C ALA A 58 7.08 -3.82 -8.38
N ALA A 59 5.96 -4.50 -8.17
CA ALA A 59 4.78 -3.91 -7.53
C ALA A 59 5.04 -3.66 -6.04
N MET A 60 5.64 -4.61 -5.33
CA MET A 60 5.98 -4.47 -3.92
C MET A 60 7.01 -3.37 -3.67
N GLU A 61 8.10 -3.32 -4.45
CA GLU A 61 9.13 -2.28 -4.34
C GLU A 61 8.53 -0.88 -4.49
N TRP A 62 7.71 -0.70 -5.52
CA TRP A 62 7.03 0.58 -5.77
C TRP A 62 6.01 0.92 -4.69
N LEU A 63 5.22 -0.05 -4.20
CA LEU A 63 4.20 0.21 -3.19
C LEU A 63 4.85 0.69 -1.87
N VAL A 64 5.99 0.10 -1.50
CA VAL A 64 6.78 0.55 -0.34
C VAL A 64 7.29 1.98 -0.53
N GLU A 65 7.85 2.30 -1.71
CA GLU A 65 8.31 3.67 -2.03
C GLU A 65 7.15 4.68 -1.89
N VAL A 66 5.99 4.38 -2.45
CA VAL A 66 4.81 5.25 -2.41
C VAL A 66 4.35 5.50 -0.98
N VAL A 67 4.31 4.48 -0.13
CA VAL A 67 3.91 4.62 1.28
C VAL A 67 4.93 5.46 2.06
N GLN A 68 6.23 5.19 1.88
CA GLN A 68 7.29 5.92 2.58
C GLN A 68 7.42 7.39 2.17
N GLU A 69 7.05 7.74 0.93
CA GLU A 69 6.94 9.15 0.51
C GLU A 69 5.82 9.91 1.23
N ALA A 70 4.82 9.20 1.77
CA ALA A 70 3.63 9.81 2.35
C ALA A 70 3.69 9.95 3.87
N THR A 71 4.52 9.14 4.56
CA THR A 71 4.56 9.09 6.02
C THR A 71 5.84 8.43 6.55
N ASP A 72 6.27 8.82 7.76
CA ASP A 72 7.40 8.22 8.49
C ASP A 72 7.00 7.00 9.35
N LYS A 73 5.77 6.47 9.16
CA LYS A 73 5.27 5.28 9.86
C LYS A 73 5.80 3.99 9.25
#